data_AF-K1XTQ2-F1
#
_entry.id   AF-K1XTQ2-F1
#
_cell.length_a   1.000
_cell.length_b   1.000
_cell.length_c   1.000
_cell.angle_alpha   90.00
_cell.angle_beta   90.00
_cell.angle_gamma   90.00
#
_symmetry.space_group_name_H-M   'P 1'
#
loop_
_entity.id
_entity.type
_entity.pdbx_description
1 polymer ?
#
loop_
_entity_poly.entity_id
_entity_poly.type
_entity_poly.pdbx_seq_one_letter_code
_entity_poly.pdbx_strand_id
1 'polypeptide(L)'
;MSKINKILIALVVVLAVALGVVLYWQRVGFEPKYSAVYLNTGDIYFGKLSRFPRMTLRDVWFMEKGGDAQQGFGLAKFENAFWGPEDKLVINDENIIWTTELRADSEVVLAIKNPRIATPTQQAVVDQQQGAPENEEVQGVE
;
A
#
# COMPACT_ATOMS: atom_id res chain seq x y z
N MET A 1 14.02 -43.01 39.02
CA MET A 1 14.02 -41.53 38.89
C MET A 1 13.24 -40.92 40.04
N SER A 2 13.85 -40.04 40.83
CA SER A 2 13.14 -39.30 41.88
C SER A 2 12.06 -38.40 41.24
N LYS A 3 10.99 -38.10 41.97
CA LYS A 3 9.89 -37.23 41.50
C LYS A 3 10.43 -35.86 41.02
N ILE A 4 11.48 -35.37 41.67
CA ILE A 4 12.19 -34.12 41.36
C ILE A 4 12.83 -34.14 39.97
N ASN A 5 13.49 -35.23 39.57
CA ASN A 5 14.11 -35.32 38.24
C ASN A 5 13.06 -35.30 37.12
N LYS A 6 11.89 -35.91 37.35
CA LYS A 6 10.78 -35.87 36.39
C LYS A 6 10.21 -34.45 36.23
N ILE A 7 10.12 -33.69 37.33
CA ILE A 7 9.66 -32.29 37.32
C ILE A 7 10.66 -31.39 36.59
N LEU A 8 11.96 -31.55 36.84
CA LEU A 8 13.00 -30.78 36.14
C LEU A 8 13.00 -31.05 34.64
N ILE A 9 12.87 -32.32 34.23
CA ILE A 9 12.78 -32.69 32.81
C ILE A 9 11.53 -32.07 32.18
N ALA A 10 10.38 -32.13 32.85
CA ALA A 10 9.15 -31.52 32.35
C ALA A 10 9.29 -30.00 32.17
N LEU A 11 9.91 -29.31 33.14
CA LEU A 11 10.17 -27.87 33.05
C LEU A 11 11.05 -27.52 31.85
N VAL A 12 12.15 -28.25 31.65
CA VAL A 12 13.09 -28.02 30.53
C VAL A 12 12.40 -28.25 29.18
N VAL A 13 11.56 -29.28 29.07
CA VAL A 13 10.79 -29.55 27.84
C VAL A 13 9.81 -28.42 27.55
N VAL A 14 9.07 -27.93 28.55
CA VAL A 14 8.15 -26.79 28.38
C VAL A 14 8.90 -25.53 27.93
N LEU A 15 10.07 -25.27 28.53
CA LEU A 15 10.90 -24.11 28.18
C LEU A 15 11.46 -24.21 26.76
N ALA A 16 11.90 -25.39 26.34
CA ALA A 16 12.36 -25.64 24.98
C ALA A 16 11.23 -25.48 23.94
N VAL A 17 10.02 -25.95 24.26
CA VAL A 17 8.83 -25.76 23.40
C VAL A 17 8.47 -24.28 23.29
N ALA A 18 8.42 -23.56 24.42
CA ALA A 18 8.13 -22.13 24.43
C ALA A 18 9.15 -21.34 23.60
N LEU A 19 10.45 -21.66 23.74
CA LEU A 19 11.51 -21.06 22.95
C LEU A 19 11.35 -21.36 21.45
N GLY A 20 10.99 -22.60 21.10
CA GLY A 20 10.71 -23.01 19.73
C GLY A 20 9.55 -22.22 19.11
N VAL A 21 8.47 -21.99 19.86
CA VAL A 21 7.31 -21.19 19.41
C VAL A 21 7.72 -19.73 19.16
N VAL A 22 8.50 -19.12 20.07
CA VAL A 22 8.98 -17.74 19.92
C VAL A 22 9.86 -17.59 18.68
N LEU A 23 10.83 -18.51 18.49
CA LEU A 23 11.71 -18.48 17.32
C LEU A 23 10.94 -18.71 16.01
N TYR A 24 9.91 -19.55 16.03
CA TYR A 24 9.04 -19.78 14.88
C TYR A 24 8.28 -18.50 14.50
N TRP A 25 7.68 -17.79 15.46
CA TRP A 25 6.99 -16.52 15.20
C TRP A 25 7.92 -15.42 14.71
N GLN A 26 9.17 -15.36 15.19
CA GLN A 26 10.17 -14.42 14.68
C GLN A 26 10.54 -14.70 13.22
N ARG A 27 10.59 -15.96 12.80
CA ARG A 27 10.95 -16.34 11.42
C ARG A 27 9.80 -16.19 10.43
N VAL A 28 8.58 -16.49 10.86
CA VAL A 28 7.39 -16.48 9.98
C VAL A 28 6.90 -15.05 9.72
N GLY A 29 7.25 -14.09 10.58
CA GLY A 29 7.01 -12.66 10.34
C GLY A 29 5.53 -12.34 10.17
N PHE A 30 4.88 -11.84 11.23
CA PHE A 30 3.55 -11.24 11.10
C PHE A 30 3.66 -9.85 10.47
N GLU A 31 4.17 -9.77 9.24
CA GLU A 31 4.08 -8.52 8.49
C GLU A 31 2.62 -8.31 8.09
N PRO A 32 1.99 -7.19 8.49
CA PRO A 32 0.64 -6.88 8.05
C PRO A 32 0.64 -6.76 6.53
N LYS A 33 -0.08 -7.68 5.88
CA LYS A 33 -0.21 -7.71 4.43
C LYS A 33 -1.06 -6.52 3.96
N TYR A 34 -0.75 -6.02 2.78
CA TYR A 34 -1.62 -5.09 2.09
C TYR A 34 -2.93 -5.78 1.73
N SER A 35 -4.03 -5.05 1.87
CA SER A 35 -5.38 -5.48 1.54
C SER A 35 -6.03 -4.41 0.68
N ALA A 36 -6.91 -4.84 -0.22
CA ALA A 36 -7.84 -3.97 -0.91
C ALA A 36 -9.16 -3.92 -0.16
N VAL A 37 -9.73 -2.73 -0.03
CA VAL A 37 -11.04 -2.46 0.58
C VAL A 37 -11.89 -1.73 -0.44
N TYR A 38 -12.99 -2.36 -0.84
CA TYR A 38 -13.94 -1.78 -1.79
C TYR A 38 -15.18 -1.31 -1.06
N LEU A 39 -15.48 -0.02 -1.22
CA LEU A 39 -16.59 0.64 -0.53
C LEU A 39 -17.85 0.66 -1.41
N ASN A 40 -19.00 0.83 -0.77
CA ASN A 40 -20.29 0.99 -1.45
C ASN A 40 -20.39 2.24 -2.33
N THR A 41 -19.49 3.22 -2.15
CA THR A 41 -19.34 4.39 -3.04
C THR A 41 -18.73 4.03 -4.39
N GLY A 42 -18.15 2.83 -4.52
CA GLY A 42 -17.39 2.39 -5.69
C GLY A 42 -15.90 2.75 -5.65
N ASP A 43 -15.44 3.37 -4.57
CA ASP A 43 -14.01 3.66 -4.37
C ASP A 43 -13.27 2.47 -3.78
N ILE A 44 -12.01 2.31 -4.20
CA ILE A 44 -11.11 1.26 -3.73
C ILE A 44 -9.91 1.88 -3.02
N TYR A 45 -9.63 1.38 -1.82
CA TYR A 45 -8.48 1.77 -1.02
C TYR A 45 -7.58 0.56 -0.80
N PHE A 46 -6.27 0.82 -0.75
CA PHE A 46 -5.25 -0.18 -0.50
C PHE A 46 -4.48 0.19 0.78
N GLY A 47 -4.16 -0.79 1.61
CA GLY A 47 -3.38 -0.53 2.82
C GLY A 47 -3.33 -1.72 3.75
N LYS A 48 -2.75 -1.53 4.93
CA LYS A 48 -2.67 -2.54 5.99
C LYS A 48 -3.94 -2.49 6.82
N LEU A 49 -4.78 -3.52 6.68
CA LEU A 49 -6.08 -3.58 7.35
C LEU A 49 -5.94 -4.16 8.77
N SER A 50 -6.42 -3.42 9.76
CA SER A 50 -6.60 -3.89 11.14
C SER A 50 -8.07 -3.92 11.50
N ARG A 51 -8.56 -5.04 12.03
CA ARG A 51 -9.96 -5.21 12.43
C ARG A 51 -10.24 -4.88 13.90
N PHE A 52 -9.19 -4.75 14.72
CA PHE A 52 -9.31 -4.52 16.15
C PHE A 52 -8.50 -3.27 16.57
N PRO A 53 -9.02 -2.40 17.47
CA PRO A 53 -10.36 -2.42 18.07
C PRO A 53 -11.48 -1.89 17.16
N ARG A 54 -11.13 -1.25 16.04
CA ARG A 54 -12.06 -0.81 14.98
C ARG A 54 -11.40 -1.04 13.63
N MET A 55 -12.22 -1.23 12.60
CA MET A 55 -11.73 -1.38 11.22
C MET A 55 -10.95 -0.13 10.79
N THR A 56 -9.65 -0.31 10.61
CA THR A 56 -8.71 0.75 10.31
C THR A 56 -7.75 0.30 9.22
N LEU A 57 -7.61 1.13 8.19
CA LEU A 57 -6.60 0.98 7.16
C LEU A 57 -5.44 1.95 7.43
N ARG A 58 -4.21 1.47 7.34
CA ARG A 58 -2.96 2.26 7.50
C ARG A 58 -2.10 2.12 6.25
N ASP A 59 -1.15 3.03 6.06
CA ASP A 59 -0.37 3.12 4.82
C ASP A 59 -1.32 3.09 3.61
N VAL A 60 -2.22 4.07 3.57
CA VAL A 60 -3.40 4.08 2.72
C VAL A 60 -3.04 4.66 1.35
N TRP A 61 -3.45 3.97 0.30
CA TRP A 61 -3.28 4.36 -1.09
C TRP A 61 -4.63 4.27 -1.81
N PHE A 62 -4.83 5.16 -2.79
CA PHE A 62 -6.01 5.15 -3.63
C PHE A 62 -5.61 5.35 -5.09
N MET A 63 -6.49 4.92 -5.99
CA MET A 63 -6.26 5.03 -7.43
C MET A 63 -6.62 6.43 -7.92
N GLU A 64 -5.74 7.06 -8.68
CA GLU A 64 -6.03 8.35 -9.32
C GLU A 64 -6.81 8.14 -10.62
N LYS A 65 -8.01 8.72 -10.68
CA LYS A 65 -8.84 8.73 -11.89
C LYS A 65 -8.33 9.87 -12.78
N GLY A 66 -7.32 9.61 -13.63
CA GLY A 66 -6.82 10.66 -14.53
C GLY A 66 -5.48 10.43 -15.24
N GLY A 67 -4.81 9.28 -15.06
CA GLY A 67 -3.59 8.97 -15.83
C GLY A 67 -3.95 8.48 -17.24
N ASP A 68 -3.23 8.95 -18.26
CA ASP A 68 -3.29 8.38 -19.60
C ASP A 68 -3.20 6.85 -19.52
N ALA A 69 -4.14 6.14 -20.14
CA ALA A 69 -4.20 4.67 -20.10
C ALA A 69 -2.92 3.99 -20.64
N GLN A 70 -2.06 4.74 -21.33
CA GLN A 70 -0.74 4.30 -21.80
C GLN A 70 0.37 4.36 -20.73
N GLN A 71 0.17 5.04 -19.60
CA GLN A 71 1.19 5.22 -18.54
C GLN A 71 0.92 4.42 -17.26
N GLY A 72 -0.12 3.58 -17.25
CA GLY A 72 -0.46 2.70 -16.13
C GLY A 72 -1.38 3.36 -15.08
N PHE A 73 -1.86 2.54 -14.15
CA PHE A 73 -2.72 3.01 -13.06
C PHE A 73 -1.90 3.82 -12.05
N GLY A 74 -2.20 5.12 -11.90
CA GLY A 74 -1.59 5.97 -10.88
C GLY A 74 -2.09 5.61 -9.48
N LEU A 75 -1.17 5.48 -8.53
CA LEU A 75 -1.50 5.36 -7.12
C LEU A 75 -1.03 6.60 -6.38
N ALA A 76 -1.94 7.23 -5.65
CA ALA A 76 -1.63 8.32 -4.74
C ALA A 76 -1.71 7.84 -3.30
N LYS A 77 -0.81 8.37 -2.47
CA LYS A 77 -0.85 8.15 -1.03
C LYS A 77 -1.96 9.01 -0.44
N PHE A 78 -2.74 8.44 0.47
CA PHE A 78 -3.92 9.09 1.05
C PHE A 78 -3.61 10.41 1.74
N GLU A 79 -2.49 10.47 2.48
CA GLU A 79 -2.03 11.71 3.14
C GLU A 79 -1.73 12.87 2.17
N ASN A 80 -1.50 12.57 0.89
CA ASN A 80 -1.26 13.57 -0.15
C ASN A 80 -2.56 14.07 -0.81
N ALA A 81 -3.73 13.57 -0.39
CA ALA A 81 -4.99 14.08 -0.90
C ALA A 81 -5.14 15.57 -0.55
N PHE A 82 -5.81 16.35 -1.42
CA PHE A 82 -5.86 17.82 -1.33
C PHE A 82 -6.44 18.35 0.00
N TRP A 83 -7.22 17.54 0.70
CA TRP A 83 -7.86 17.86 1.97
C TRP A 83 -7.02 17.46 3.20
N GLY A 84 -5.78 16.98 2.96
CA GLY A 84 -4.74 16.74 3.96
C GLY A 84 -5.08 15.76 5.08
N PRO A 85 -5.61 14.56 4.79
CA PRO A 85 -5.92 13.59 5.83
C PRO A 85 -4.63 12.99 6.44
N GLU A 86 -4.73 12.42 7.63
CA GLU A 86 -3.69 11.55 8.16
C GLU A 86 -3.60 10.25 7.34
N ASP A 87 -2.46 9.56 7.38
CA ASP A 87 -2.25 8.23 6.74
C ASP A 87 -2.95 7.07 7.49
N LYS A 88 -4.22 7.31 7.83
CA LYS A 88 -5.07 6.43 8.62
C LYS A 88 -6.52 6.66 8.23
N LEU A 89 -7.16 5.60 7.74
CA LEU A 89 -8.58 5.61 7.39
C LEU A 89 -9.33 4.68 8.35
N VAL A 90 -10.18 5.26 9.20
CA VAL A 90 -11.13 4.49 10.01
C VAL A 90 -12.40 4.30 9.19
N ILE A 91 -12.75 3.04 8.91
CA ILE A 91 -13.82 2.70 7.97
C ILE A 91 -15.04 2.20 8.76
N ASN A 92 -16.24 2.59 8.33
CA ASN A 92 -17.46 1.94 8.81
C ASN A 92 -17.64 0.60 8.07
N ASP A 93 -17.68 -0.50 8.81
CA ASP A 93 -17.83 -1.86 8.27
C ASP A 93 -19.11 -2.03 7.44
N GLU A 94 -20.17 -1.28 7.73
CA GLU A 94 -21.43 -1.31 6.98
C GLU A 94 -21.29 -0.76 5.55
N ASN A 95 -20.25 0.04 5.30
CA ASN A 95 -19.99 0.63 3.97
C ASN A 95 -19.00 -0.20 3.13
N ILE A 96 -18.51 -1.32 3.64
CA ILE A 96 -17.58 -2.20 2.94
C ILE A 96 -18.38 -3.25 2.17
N ILE A 97 -18.17 -3.32 0.85
CA ILE A 97 -18.75 -4.39 0.02
C ILE A 97 -17.86 -5.63 0.09
N TRP A 98 -16.54 -5.47 -0.02
CA TRP A 98 -15.59 -6.56 0.15
C TRP A 98 -14.20 -6.08 0.56
N THR A 99 -13.44 -7.00 1.16
CA THR A 99 -12.00 -6.85 1.42
C THR A 99 -11.25 -8.08 0.95
N THR A 100 -10.06 -7.91 0.40
CA THR A 100 -9.17 -9.04 0.08
C THR A 100 -7.72 -8.72 0.42
N GLU A 101 -6.97 -9.73 0.87
CA GLU A 101 -5.51 -9.61 0.96
C GLU A 101 -4.91 -9.57 -0.45
N LEU A 102 -3.90 -8.72 -0.62
CA LEU A 102 -3.13 -8.63 -1.86
C LEU A 102 -1.94 -9.57 -1.81
N ARG A 103 -1.62 -10.17 -2.96
CA ARG A 103 -0.40 -10.94 -3.10
C ARG A 103 0.81 -10.02 -3.07
N ALA A 104 1.92 -10.50 -2.50
CA ALA A 104 3.16 -9.76 -2.40
C ALA A 104 3.77 -9.39 -3.76
N ASP A 105 3.44 -10.15 -4.80
CA ASP A 105 3.86 -9.98 -6.19
C ASP A 105 2.87 -9.21 -7.06
N SER A 106 1.77 -8.70 -6.49
CA SER A 106 0.79 -7.91 -7.25
C SER A 106 1.37 -6.56 -7.67
N GLU A 107 1.02 -6.10 -8.87
CA GLU A 107 1.48 -4.82 -9.42
C GLU A 107 1.21 -3.64 -8.47
N VAL A 108 0.05 -3.64 -7.82
CA VAL A 108 -0.32 -2.63 -6.80
C VAL A 108 0.65 -2.66 -5.62
N VAL A 109 0.97 -3.83 -5.08
CA VAL A 109 1.92 -3.94 -3.94
C VAL A 109 3.33 -3.56 -4.37
N LEU A 110 3.74 -3.93 -5.58
CA LEU A 110 5.04 -3.54 -6.14
C LEU A 110 5.14 -2.03 -6.34
N ALA A 111 4.07 -1.39 -6.81
CA ALA A 111 3.97 0.05 -7.00
C ALA A 111 3.97 0.81 -5.65
N ILE A 112 3.26 0.31 -4.64
CA ILE A 112 3.29 0.86 -3.27
C ILE A 112 4.70 0.78 -2.67
N LYS A 113 5.40 -0.36 -2.87
CA LYS A 113 6.77 -0.56 -2.36
C LYS A 113 7.81 0.26 -3.13
N ASN A 114 7.55 0.56 -4.40
CA ASN A 114 8.43 1.34 -5.27
C ASN A 114 7.63 2.49 -5.92
N PRO A 115 7.38 3.59 -5.19
CA PRO A 115 6.49 4.66 -5.64
C PRO A 115 6.91 5.33 -6.96
N ARG A 116 8.18 5.17 -7.39
CA ARG A 116 8.66 5.60 -8.71
C ARG A 116 7.89 4.96 -9.89
N ILE A 117 7.22 3.84 -9.65
CA ILE A 117 6.37 3.13 -10.62
C ILE A 117 4.93 3.69 -10.61
N ALA A 118 4.50 4.32 -9.51
CA ALA A 118 3.13 4.78 -9.27
C ALA A 118 2.88 6.25 -9.68
N THR A 119 3.94 7.03 -9.91
CA THR A 119 3.84 8.45 -10.29
C THR A 119 3.99 8.56 -11.80
N PRO A 120 2.93 8.94 -12.56
CA PRO A 120 3.14 9.53 -13.86
C PRO A 120 3.94 10.82 -13.63
N THR A 121 5.14 10.86 -14.18
CA THR A 121 6.07 11.98 -14.08
C THR A 121 5.38 13.27 -14.54
N GLN A 122 4.90 14.09 -13.61
CA GLN A 122 4.43 15.45 -13.86
C GLN A 122 5.58 16.41 -14.28
N GLN A 123 6.77 15.87 -14.56
CA GLN A 123 7.94 16.60 -15.06
C GLN A 123 8.03 16.62 -16.60
N ALA A 124 7.17 15.92 -17.35
CA ALA A 124 7.22 15.94 -18.82
C ALA A 124 6.44 17.09 -19.49
N VAL A 125 5.67 17.89 -18.74
CA VAL A 125 4.86 19.00 -19.29
C VAL A 125 5.55 20.36 -19.27
N VAL A 126 6.71 20.51 -18.63
CA VAL A 126 7.44 21.80 -18.59
C VAL A 126 8.36 21.99 -19.81
N ASP A 127 8.85 20.91 -20.43
CA ASP A 127 9.79 21.00 -21.57
C ASP A 127 9.13 21.16 -22.95
N GLN A 128 7.79 21.05 -23.07
CA GLN A 128 7.10 21.17 -24.36
C GLN A 128 6.45 22.53 -24.64
N GLN A 129 6.59 23.51 -23.74
CA GLN A 129 6.06 24.87 -23.95
C GLN A 129 7.14 25.93 -24.24
N GLN A 130 8.40 25.53 -24.44
CA GLN A 130 9.51 26.46 -24.70
C GLN A 130 10.18 26.30 -26.06
N GLY A 131 9.46 25.72 -27.02
CA GLY A 131 9.91 25.57 -28.42
C GLY A 131 8.82 25.95 -29.43
N ALA A 132 8.31 27.18 -29.36
CA ALA A 132 7.61 27.77 -30.50
C ALA A 132 8.66 28.35 -31.48
N PRO A 133 8.65 28.00 -32.77
CA PRO A 133 9.51 28.65 -33.76
C PRO A 133 9.03 30.08 -34.00
N GLU A 134 9.95 31.03 -33.79
CA GLU A 134 9.78 32.44 -34.10
C GLU A 134 9.75 32.63 -35.62
N ASN A 135 8.55 32.88 -36.14
CA ASN A 135 8.19 33.70 -37.30
C ASN A 135 8.79 33.37 -38.69
N GLU A 136 7.95 32.72 -39.51
CA GLU A 136 7.85 33.01 -40.94
C GLU A 136 7.31 34.45 -41.11
N GLU A 137 8.18 35.41 -41.43
CA GLU A 137 7.78 36.73 -41.94
C GLU A 137 7.84 36.72 -43.47
N VAL A 138 6.68 36.42 -44.04
CA VAL A 138 6.03 36.95 -45.26
C VAL A 138 6.90 37.34 -46.48
N GLN A 139 6.55 36.68 -47.59
CA GLN A 139 6.92 36.94 -48.98
C GLN A 139 6.74 38.39 -49.43
N GLY A 140 7.59 38.81 -50.37
CA GLY A 140 7.45 40.08 -51.08
C GLY A 140 6.17 40.21 -51.91
N VAL A 141 5.78 41.46 -52.13
CA VAL A 141 4.90 41.93 -53.20
C VAL A 141 5.26 43.39 -53.47
N GLU A 142 5.69 43.60 -54.72
CA GLU A 142 5.73 44.82 -55.57
C GLU A 142 6.32 46.15 -55.05
#